data_AF-A0A067SAC0-F1
#
_entry.id   AF-A0A067SAC0-F1
#
_cell.length_a   1.000
_cell.length_b   1.000
_cell.length_c   1.000
_cell.angle_alpha   90.00
_cell.angle_beta   90.00
_cell.angle_gamma   90.00
#
_symmetry.space_group_name_H-M   'P 1'
#
loop_
_entity.id
_entity.type
_entity.pdbx_description
1 polymer ?
#
loop_
_entity_poly.entity_id
_entity_poly.type
_entity_poly.pdbx_seq_one_letter_code
_entity_poly.pdbx_strand_id
1 'polypeptide(L)'
;MTPARKAKPRTGRPIACISHPPSMCPTVDTLISKQVVTKALQDAWNDSFPSDDICREQGGYIYAEIDSNKKLISPLNLSITRADAGRDVKQKEAKGDNPEIDLNKPKVPTDTSKSWLLVANFHTHPLDSSVGGNDHPSKADHNNAYDRLIPSIVVSRAGAFQYGILERENKTNPTTYPPVSSGVTIRSAKKTSPQWTPTKAPHQYTPS
;
A
#
# COMPACT_ATOMS: atom_id res chain seq x y z
N MET A 1 23.99 25.23 -71.86
CA MET A 1 22.85 25.52 -70.95
C MET A 1 22.53 24.25 -70.18
N THR A 2 22.89 24.20 -68.90
CA THR A 2 22.73 23.00 -68.05
C THR A 2 21.55 23.22 -67.11
N PRO A 3 20.55 22.33 -67.03
CA PRO A 3 19.40 22.57 -66.17
C PRO A 3 19.75 22.35 -64.70
N ALA A 4 19.35 23.29 -63.86
CA ALA A 4 19.52 23.25 -62.41
C ALA A 4 18.70 22.10 -61.79
N ARG A 5 19.36 21.20 -61.06
CA ARG A 5 18.70 20.16 -60.26
C ARG A 5 18.03 20.79 -59.03
N LYS A 6 16.69 20.76 -58.99
CA LYS A 6 15.92 21.07 -57.78
C LYS A 6 16.15 19.97 -56.73
N ALA A 7 16.74 20.33 -55.60
CA ALA A 7 16.87 19.45 -54.44
C ALA A 7 15.49 19.15 -53.84
N LYS A 8 15.17 17.88 -53.64
CA LYS A 8 13.95 17.46 -52.91
C LYS A 8 14.12 17.76 -51.41
N PRO A 9 13.10 18.33 -50.75
CA PRO A 9 13.14 18.56 -49.31
C PRO A 9 13.18 17.20 -48.58
N ARG A 10 14.17 17.02 -47.70
CA ARG A 10 14.22 15.88 -46.78
C ARG A 10 13.08 16.07 -45.77
N THR A 11 12.05 15.25 -45.89
CA THR A 11 11.01 15.12 -44.87
C THR A 11 11.68 14.59 -43.60
N GLY A 12 11.92 15.50 -42.64
CA GLY A 12 12.40 15.13 -41.32
C GLY A 12 11.42 14.15 -40.70
N ARG A 13 11.86 12.92 -40.43
CA ARG A 13 11.09 12.01 -39.59
C ARG A 13 10.95 12.69 -38.23
N PRO A 14 9.72 12.86 -37.70
CA PRO A 14 9.57 13.33 -36.34
C PRO A 14 10.30 12.34 -35.44
N ILE A 15 11.26 12.86 -34.67
CA ILE A 15 11.86 12.12 -33.57
C ILE A 15 10.71 11.86 -32.62
N ALA A 16 10.16 10.65 -32.66
CA ALA A 16 9.23 10.21 -31.65
C ALA A 16 9.99 10.27 -30.32
N CYS A 17 9.68 11.29 -29.51
CA CYS A 17 10.03 11.30 -28.11
C CYS A 17 9.31 10.09 -27.52
N ILE A 18 9.98 8.94 -27.46
CA ILE A 18 9.50 7.81 -26.69
C ILE A 18 9.71 8.19 -25.23
N SER A 19 8.82 9.03 -24.72
CA SER A 19 8.65 9.28 -23.30
C SER A 19 8.14 7.97 -22.71
N HIS A 20 9.04 7.02 -22.45
CA HIS A 20 8.73 5.95 -21.52
C HIS A 20 8.43 6.65 -20.20
N PRO A 21 7.18 6.65 -19.71
CA PRO A 21 6.91 7.23 -18.41
C PRO A 21 7.85 6.54 -17.40
N PRO A 22 8.51 7.29 -16.51
CA PRO A 22 9.34 6.68 -15.48
C PRO A 22 8.49 5.63 -14.78
N SER A 23 8.96 4.38 -14.70
CA SER A 23 8.10 3.26 -14.26
C SER A 23 7.65 3.46 -12.81
N MET A 24 6.52 4.13 -12.58
CA MET A 24 6.13 4.61 -11.26
C MET A 24 5.92 3.42 -10.31
N CYS A 25 6.10 3.64 -9.00
CA CYS A 25 5.70 2.63 -8.02
C CYS A 25 4.21 2.27 -8.22
N PRO A 26 3.80 1.02 -7.99
CA PRO A 26 2.40 0.62 -8.17
C PRO A 26 1.48 1.47 -7.29
N THR A 27 0.36 1.93 -7.85
CA THR A 27 -0.70 2.56 -7.06
C THR A 27 -1.42 1.53 -6.20
N VAL A 28 -2.11 1.95 -5.13
CA VAL A 28 -2.94 1.03 -4.34
C VAL A 28 -4.02 0.37 -5.20
N ASP A 29 -4.63 1.06 -6.17
CA ASP A 29 -5.57 0.45 -7.12
C ASP A 29 -4.91 -0.72 -7.86
N THR A 30 -3.66 -0.54 -8.31
CA THR A 30 -2.89 -1.60 -8.98
C THR A 30 -2.62 -2.76 -8.03
N LEU A 31 -2.27 -2.49 -6.77
CA LEU A 31 -1.99 -3.51 -5.76
C LEU A 31 -3.24 -4.31 -5.40
N ILE A 32 -4.36 -3.66 -5.11
CA ILE A 32 -5.64 -4.31 -4.74
C ILE A 32 -6.22 -5.11 -5.90
N SER A 33 -5.89 -4.79 -7.16
CA SER A 33 -6.26 -5.64 -8.31
C SER A 33 -5.55 -7.01 -8.30
N LYS A 34 -4.54 -7.23 -7.45
CA LYS A 34 -3.78 -8.49 -7.38
C LYS A 34 -4.38 -9.41 -6.32
N GLN A 35 -4.67 -10.65 -6.72
CA GLN A 35 -5.22 -11.68 -5.83
C GLN A 35 -4.33 -11.94 -4.59
N VAL A 36 -3.01 -11.90 -4.74
CA VAL A 36 -2.07 -12.07 -3.62
C VAL A 36 -2.24 -10.98 -2.55
N VAL A 37 -2.57 -9.75 -2.96
CA VAL A 37 -2.82 -8.64 -2.04
C VAL A 37 -4.18 -8.80 -1.38
N THR A 38 -5.25 -8.99 -2.15
CA THR A 38 -6.61 -9.13 -1.56
C THR A 38 -6.72 -10.35 -0.66
N LYS A 39 -6.06 -11.46 -1.00
CA LYS A 39 -5.96 -12.61 -0.10
C LYS A 39 -5.27 -12.23 1.21
N ALA A 40 -4.13 -11.53 1.17
CA ALA A 40 -3.43 -11.11 2.38
C ALA A 40 -4.23 -10.10 3.22
N LEU A 41 -4.97 -9.20 2.59
CA LEU A 41 -5.90 -8.30 3.28
C LEU A 41 -7.01 -9.09 3.99
N GLN A 42 -7.59 -10.09 3.33
CA GLN A 42 -8.61 -10.96 3.92
C GLN A 42 -8.05 -11.83 5.05
N ASP A 43 -6.86 -12.40 4.88
CA ASP A 43 -6.20 -13.20 5.91
C ASP A 43 -5.97 -12.34 7.16
N ALA A 44 -5.46 -11.11 6.99
CA ALA A 44 -5.29 -10.16 8.08
C ALA A 44 -6.62 -9.80 8.77
N TRP A 45 -7.66 -9.60 7.98
CA TRP A 45 -8.99 -9.34 8.49
C TRP A 45 -9.50 -10.49 9.35
N ASN A 46 -9.36 -11.73 8.88
CA ASN A 46 -9.73 -12.93 9.63
C ASN A 46 -8.94 -13.05 10.94
N ASP A 47 -7.61 -12.86 10.87
CA ASP A 47 -6.71 -12.96 12.03
C ASP A 47 -6.91 -11.83 13.05
N SER A 48 -7.66 -10.78 12.67
CA SER A 48 -8.02 -9.68 13.57
C SER A 48 -9.06 -10.11 14.60
N PHE A 49 -9.70 -11.26 14.42
CA PHE A 49 -10.76 -11.79 15.28
C PHE A 49 -10.41 -13.22 15.73
N PRO A 50 -9.46 -13.39 16.67
CA PRO A 50 -9.05 -14.72 17.12
C PRO A 50 -10.12 -15.46 17.96
N SER A 51 -11.12 -14.77 18.49
CA SER A 51 -12.25 -15.34 19.23
C SER A 51 -13.42 -14.36 19.26
N ASP A 52 -14.61 -14.80 19.68
CA ASP A 52 -15.85 -13.99 19.68
C ASP A 52 -15.80 -12.74 20.58
N ASP A 53 -14.84 -12.70 21.51
CA ASP A 53 -14.68 -11.60 22.46
C ASP A 53 -13.44 -10.76 22.21
N ILE A 54 -12.44 -11.27 21.47
CA ILE A 54 -11.15 -10.58 21.27
C ILE A 54 -10.99 -10.13 19.82
N CYS A 55 -10.49 -8.91 19.63
CA CYS A 55 -9.88 -8.47 18.38
C CYS A 55 -8.52 -7.81 18.59
N ARG A 56 -7.76 -7.67 17.50
CA ARG A 56 -6.47 -7.00 17.43
C ARG A 56 -6.22 -6.46 16.03
N GLU A 57 -5.41 -5.42 15.88
CA GLU A 57 -4.98 -5.00 14.55
C GLU A 57 -3.98 -6.01 13.98
N GLN A 58 -4.05 -6.17 12.68
CA GLN A 58 -3.30 -7.13 11.90
C GLN A 58 -2.83 -6.44 10.63
N GLY A 59 -1.65 -6.79 10.13
CA GLY A 59 -1.10 -6.02 9.03
C GLY A 59 0.22 -6.55 8.52
N GLY A 60 0.85 -5.76 7.67
CA GLY A 60 2.11 -6.13 7.08
C GLY A 60 2.57 -5.22 5.96
N TYR A 61 3.41 -5.78 5.12
CA TYR A 61 4.20 -5.06 4.14
C TYR A 61 4.06 -5.75 2.78
N ILE A 62 3.90 -4.93 1.73
CA ILE A 62 3.77 -5.37 0.35
C ILE A 62 5.06 -4.99 -0.37
N TYR A 63 5.75 -6.00 -0.89
CA TYR A 63 6.98 -5.85 -1.66
C TYR A 63 6.75 -6.18 -3.12
N ALA A 64 7.39 -5.44 -4.00
CA ALA A 64 7.48 -5.74 -5.42
C ALA A 64 8.91 -6.16 -5.79
N GLU A 65 9.04 -7.17 -6.64
CA GLU A 65 10.34 -7.59 -7.17
C GLU A 65 10.91 -6.53 -8.11
N ILE A 66 12.21 -6.27 -7.98
CA ILE A 66 12.95 -5.33 -8.83
C ILE A 66 14.16 -6.02 -9.49
N ASP A 67 14.54 -5.52 -10.66
CA ASP A 67 15.75 -5.94 -11.37
C ASP A 67 17.01 -5.30 -10.77
N SER A 68 18.18 -5.65 -11.32
CA SER A 68 19.48 -5.09 -10.92
C SER A 68 19.59 -3.57 -11.10
N ASN A 69 18.73 -2.96 -11.92
CA ASN A 69 18.63 -1.52 -12.13
C ASN A 69 17.57 -0.85 -11.24
N LYS A 70 17.05 -1.57 -10.23
CA LYS A 70 15.98 -1.13 -9.32
C LYS A 70 14.68 -0.78 -10.04
N LYS A 71 14.41 -1.40 -11.20
CA LYS A 71 13.16 -1.27 -11.93
C LYS A 71 12.23 -2.41 -11.55
N LEU A 72 10.94 -2.11 -11.43
CA LEU A 72 9.91 -3.11 -11.19
C LEU A 72 9.90 -4.12 -12.36
N ILE A 73 9.84 -5.40 -12.02
CA ILE A 73 9.69 -6.47 -13.01
C ILE A 73 8.23 -6.51 -13.49
N SER A 74 8.02 -6.73 -14.79
CA SER A 74 6.70 -6.91 -15.41
C SER A 74 6.57 -8.34 -15.94
N PRO A 75 5.51 -9.10 -15.61
CA PRO A 75 4.41 -8.69 -14.74
C PRO A 75 4.85 -8.48 -13.28
N LEU A 76 4.09 -7.66 -12.54
CA LEU A 76 4.39 -7.31 -11.16
C LEU A 76 4.40 -8.57 -10.29
N ASN A 77 5.58 -8.97 -9.80
CA ASN A 77 5.73 -10.03 -8.83
C ASN A 77 5.73 -9.44 -7.42
N LEU A 78 4.82 -9.92 -6.57
CA LEU A 78 4.58 -9.37 -5.24
C LEU A 78 4.89 -10.40 -4.15
N SER A 79 5.43 -9.91 -3.04
CA SER A 79 5.61 -10.68 -1.81
C SER A 79 4.98 -9.95 -0.64
N ILE A 80 4.36 -10.70 0.25
CA ILE A 80 3.69 -10.19 1.44
C ILE A 80 4.41 -10.73 2.67
N THR A 81 4.66 -9.85 3.63
CA THR A 81 5.15 -10.24 4.96
C THR A 81 4.21 -9.68 6.02
N ARG A 82 3.96 -10.46 7.07
CA ARG A 82 3.09 -10.06 8.19
C ARG A 82 3.91 -9.33 9.25
N ALA A 83 3.38 -8.22 9.76
CA ALA A 83 3.90 -7.60 10.97
C ALA A 83 3.52 -8.44 12.20
N ASP A 84 4.11 -8.14 13.36
CA ASP A 84 3.60 -8.69 14.61
C ASP A 84 2.21 -8.11 14.88
N ALA A 85 1.33 -8.92 15.46
CA ALA A 85 -0.03 -8.47 15.69
C ALA A 85 -0.09 -7.41 16.79
N GLY A 86 -1.12 -6.57 16.72
CA GLY A 86 -1.39 -5.57 17.74
C GLY A 86 -1.89 -6.18 19.05
N ARG A 87 -2.26 -5.31 19.99
CA ARG A 87 -2.77 -5.71 21.30
C ARG A 87 -4.18 -6.31 21.20
N ASP A 88 -4.42 -7.38 21.96
CA ASP A 88 -5.76 -7.94 22.14
C ASP A 88 -6.65 -6.99 22.96
N VAL A 89 -7.84 -6.69 22.44
CA VAL A 89 -8.87 -5.88 23.09
C VAL A 89 -10.23 -6.55 22.97
N LYS A 90 -11.16 -6.20 23.86
CA LYS A 90 -12.51 -6.75 23.82
C LYS A 90 -13.34 -6.13 22.70
N GLN A 91 -13.82 -6.93 21.76
CA GLN A 91 -14.60 -6.47 20.60
C GLN A 91 -15.83 -5.63 20.97
N LYS A 92 -16.47 -5.95 22.11
CA LYS A 92 -17.76 -5.39 22.55
C LYS A 92 -17.61 -4.23 23.55
N GLU A 93 -16.41 -4.01 24.08
CA GLU A 93 -16.19 -3.15 25.25
C GLU A 93 -14.98 -2.21 25.13
N ALA A 94 -14.33 -2.13 23.95
CA ALA A 94 -13.07 -1.41 23.74
C ALA A 94 -13.15 0.13 23.85
N LYS A 95 -14.00 0.70 24.72
CA LYS A 95 -14.20 2.14 24.92
C LYS A 95 -12.87 2.87 25.17
N GLY A 96 -12.24 3.36 24.10
CA GLY A 96 -10.94 4.02 24.14
C GLY A 96 -9.71 3.10 24.11
N ASP A 97 -9.89 1.78 24.04
CA ASP A 97 -8.80 0.83 23.89
C ASP A 97 -8.38 0.72 22.42
N ASN A 98 -7.10 0.97 22.14
CA ASN A 98 -6.53 0.85 20.80
C ASN A 98 -5.86 -0.53 20.61
N PRO A 99 -6.27 -1.36 19.64
CA PRO A 99 -5.61 -2.62 19.29
C PRO A 99 -4.34 -2.44 18.43
N GLU A 100 -3.65 -1.31 18.57
CA GLU A 100 -2.60 -0.78 17.69
C GLU A 100 -1.52 -1.79 17.27
N ILE A 101 -1.10 -1.69 16.00
CA ILE A 101 0.02 -2.45 15.41
C ILE A 101 1.28 -1.58 15.15
N ASP A 102 2.47 -2.13 15.43
CA ASP A 102 3.75 -1.48 15.08
C ASP A 102 4.18 -1.83 13.65
N LEU A 103 4.03 -0.87 12.72
CA LEU A 103 4.47 -0.97 11.32
C LEU A 103 5.83 -0.30 11.03
N ASN A 104 6.61 0.07 12.06
CA ASN A 104 7.90 0.73 11.87
C ASN A 104 9.06 -0.24 11.66
N LYS A 105 8.80 -1.55 11.72
CA LYS A 105 9.81 -2.61 11.61
C LYS A 105 9.48 -3.54 10.44
N PRO A 106 9.72 -3.09 9.19
CA PRO A 106 9.45 -3.91 8.01
C PRO A 106 10.24 -5.21 8.04
N LYS A 107 9.52 -6.34 7.99
CA LYS A 107 10.13 -7.66 7.79
C LYS A 107 10.37 -7.86 6.30
N VAL A 108 11.63 -8.00 5.89
CA VAL A 108 11.99 -8.21 4.48
C VAL A 108 11.64 -9.65 4.08
N PRO A 109 11.18 -9.90 2.84
CA PRO A 109 10.95 -11.27 2.37
C PRO A 109 12.21 -12.14 2.50
N THR A 110 12.02 -13.42 2.86
CA THR A 110 13.11 -14.36 3.11
C THR A 110 13.81 -14.86 1.85
N ASP A 111 13.19 -14.69 0.67
CA ASP A 111 13.80 -15.04 -0.61
C ASP A 111 14.88 -14.02 -0.99
N THR A 112 16.11 -14.30 -0.58
CA THR A 112 17.29 -13.47 -0.83
C THR A 112 17.85 -13.62 -2.23
N SER A 113 17.31 -14.52 -3.07
CA SER A 113 17.70 -14.63 -4.48
C SER A 113 17.15 -13.47 -5.33
N LYS A 114 16.21 -12.71 -4.77
CA LYS A 114 15.53 -11.58 -5.40
C LYS A 114 15.81 -10.28 -4.68
N SER A 115 15.69 -9.18 -5.42
CA SER A 115 15.67 -7.84 -4.85
C SER A 115 14.22 -7.38 -4.68
N TRP A 116 13.90 -6.84 -3.51
CA TRP A 116 12.54 -6.45 -3.13
C TRP A 116 12.47 -4.94 -2.83
N LEU A 117 11.45 -4.27 -3.36
CA LEU A 117 11.09 -2.88 -3.05
C LEU A 117 9.82 -2.86 -2.22
N LEU A 118 9.83 -2.22 -1.05
CA LEU A 118 8.63 -1.95 -0.27
C LEU A 118 7.78 -0.92 -1.00
N VAL A 119 6.58 -1.33 -1.42
CA VAL A 119 5.67 -0.50 -2.23
C VAL A 119 4.43 -0.04 -1.49
N ALA A 120 4.02 -0.75 -0.43
CA ALA A 120 2.96 -0.32 0.47
C ALA A 120 3.03 -1.08 1.80
N ASN A 121 2.33 -0.57 2.81
CA ASN A 121 1.97 -1.33 4.01
C ASN A 121 0.45 -1.50 4.05
N PHE A 122 -0.02 -2.32 4.97
CA PHE A 122 -1.43 -2.41 5.27
C PHE A 122 -1.67 -2.80 6.72
N HIS A 123 -2.82 -2.43 7.25
CA HIS A 123 -3.32 -2.92 8.54
C HIS A 123 -4.84 -2.99 8.59
N THR A 124 -5.38 -3.49 9.69
CA THR A 124 -6.82 -3.63 9.93
C THR A 124 -7.29 -2.69 11.03
N HIS A 125 -8.52 -2.18 10.92
CA HIS A 125 -9.27 -1.54 12.00
C HIS A 125 -10.47 -2.44 12.33
N PRO A 126 -10.36 -3.35 13.32
CA PRO A 126 -11.41 -4.33 13.60
C PRO A 126 -12.65 -3.76 14.33
N LEU A 127 -12.47 -2.63 15.03
CA LEU A 127 -13.51 -1.95 15.81
C LEU A 127 -14.20 -0.87 14.97
N ASP A 128 -15.52 -0.78 15.06
CA ASP A 128 -16.30 0.33 14.49
C ASP A 128 -16.72 1.36 15.56
N SER A 129 -17.33 2.44 15.10
CA SER A 129 -17.78 3.55 15.94
C SER A 129 -18.84 3.16 16.98
N SER A 130 -19.58 2.06 16.81
CA SER A 130 -20.61 1.62 17.78
C SER A 130 -20.01 1.21 19.14
N VAL A 131 -18.74 0.80 19.13
CA VAL A 131 -17.97 0.41 20.33
C VAL A 131 -16.83 1.39 20.64
N GLY A 132 -16.83 2.57 20.00
CA GLY A 132 -15.81 3.60 20.20
C GLY A 132 -14.53 3.42 19.36
N GLY A 133 -14.55 2.54 18.35
CA GLY A 133 -13.49 2.39 17.36
C GLY A 133 -13.60 3.40 16.21
N ASN A 134 -12.67 3.30 15.25
CA ASN A 134 -12.66 4.11 14.03
C ASN A 134 -12.47 3.19 12.82
N ASP A 135 -13.46 3.15 11.94
CA ASP A 135 -13.46 2.34 10.72
C ASP A 135 -12.74 3.00 9.53
N HIS A 136 -12.17 4.19 9.74
CA HIS A 136 -11.40 4.95 8.75
C HIS A 136 -9.96 5.18 9.23
N PRO A 137 -9.01 5.50 8.33
CA PRO A 137 -7.68 5.94 8.74
C PRO A 137 -7.76 7.09 9.76
N SER A 138 -7.05 6.96 10.86
CA SER A 138 -6.90 7.99 11.87
C SER A 138 -5.91 9.07 11.42
N LYS A 139 -5.85 10.18 12.16
CA LYS A 139 -4.80 11.19 11.97
C LYS A 139 -3.39 10.59 12.19
N ALA A 140 -3.25 9.66 13.14
CA ALA A 140 -1.98 8.99 13.39
C ALA A 140 -1.56 8.11 12.20
N ASP A 141 -2.51 7.40 11.58
CA ASP A 141 -2.26 6.62 10.35
C ASP A 141 -1.73 7.50 9.23
N HIS A 142 -2.38 8.64 8.99
CA HIS A 142 -1.93 9.60 7.99
C HIS A 142 -0.51 10.09 8.27
N ASN A 143 -0.22 10.54 9.49
CA ASN A 143 1.11 11.00 9.88
C ASN A 143 2.16 9.91 9.68
N ASN A 144 1.90 8.71 10.18
CA ASN A 144 2.79 7.57 10.05
C ASN A 144 3.05 7.18 8.59
N ALA A 145 2.02 7.19 7.73
CA ALA A 145 2.18 6.92 6.31
C ALA A 145 3.00 8.01 5.60
N TYR A 146 2.85 9.27 5.99
CA TYR A 146 3.67 10.37 5.47
C TYR A 146 5.12 10.24 5.90
N ASP A 147 5.38 9.95 7.17
CA ASP A 147 6.74 9.77 7.70
C ASP A 147 7.45 8.61 7.00
N ARG A 148 6.70 7.56 6.65
CA ARG A 148 7.19 6.40 5.91
C ARG A 148 7.35 6.66 4.41
N LEU A 149 6.73 7.69 3.83
CA LEU A 149 6.73 7.97 2.39
C LEU A 149 6.36 6.74 1.53
N ILE A 150 5.35 5.99 1.97
CA ILE A 150 4.77 4.89 1.18
C ILE A 150 3.23 4.95 1.20
N PRO A 151 2.56 4.53 0.12
CA PRO A 151 1.13 4.27 0.14
C PRO A 151 0.78 3.26 1.22
N SER A 152 -0.39 3.44 1.85
CA SER A 152 -0.85 2.60 2.93
C SER A 152 -2.32 2.21 2.73
N ILE A 153 -2.71 1.04 3.23
CA ILE A 153 -4.06 0.49 3.11
C ILE A 153 -4.59 0.15 4.50
N VAL A 154 -5.76 0.65 4.87
CA VAL A 154 -6.45 0.17 6.07
C VAL A 154 -7.66 -0.64 5.66
N VAL A 155 -7.84 -1.81 6.26
CA VAL A 155 -9.00 -2.68 6.05
C VAL A 155 -9.91 -2.59 7.27
N SER A 156 -11.14 -2.18 7.07
CA SER A 156 -12.15 -2.10 8.12
C SER A 156 -13.45 -2.78 7.69
N ARG A 157 -14.46 -2.70 8.56
CA ARG A 157 -15.82 -3.16 8.29
C ARG A 157 -16.47 -2.44 7.11
N ALA A 158 -16.07 -1.18 6.86
CA ALA A 158 -16.56 -0.40 5.73
C ALA A 158 -15.81 -0.69 4.43
N GLY A 159 -14.68 -1.40 4.49
CA GLY A 159 -13.86 -1.82 3.35
C GLY A 159 -12.39 -1.44 3.48
N ALA A 160 -11.66 -1.54 2.37
CA ALA A 160 -10.26 -1.17 2.28
C ALA A 160 -10.12 0.25 1.74
N PHE A 161 -9.43 1.10 2.52
CA PHE A 161 -9.19 2.50 2.20
C PHE A 161 -7.70 2.73 1.95
N GLN A 162 -7.41 3.42 0.86
CA GLN A 162 -6.08 3.98 0.62
C GLN A 162 -5.88 5.24 1.46
N TYR A 163 -4.72 5.36 2.11
CA TYR A 163 -4.30 6.58 2.80
C TYR A 163 -2.80 6.85 2.62
N GLY A 164 -2.34 8.02 3.10
CA GLY A 164 -0.96 8.49 2.92
C GLY A 164 -0.70 9.06 1.53
N ILE A 165 0.50 8.81 0.99
CA ILE A 165 0.88 9.26 -0.35
C ILE A 165 0.21 8.40 -1.43
N LEU A 166 -0.25 9.01 -2.52
CA LEU A 166 -0.89 8.29 -3.62
C LEU A 166 0.08 7.38 -4.38
N GLU A 167 1.30 7.89 -4.57
CA GLU A 167 2.35 7.27 -5.34
C GLU A 167 3.70 7.71 -4.80
N ARG A 168 4.72 6.91 -5.06
CA ARG A 168 6.08 7.16 -4.62
C ARG A 168 6.96 7.47 -5.83
N GLU A 169 7.52 8.67 -5.86
CA GLU A 169 8.47 9.08 -6.92
C GLU A 169 9.80 8.31 -6.82
N ASN A 170 10.29 8.10 -5.59
CA ASN A 170 11.57 7.43 -5.33
C ASN A 170 11.42 5.89 -5.18
N LYS A 171 12.22 5.13 -5.93
CA LYS A 171 12.23 3.65 -5.92
C LYS A 171 13.30 3.03 -5.04
N THR A 172 14.10 3.82 -4.32
CA THR A 172 15.07 3.24 -3.36
C THR A 172 14.33 2.82 -2.11
N ASN A 173 14.51 1.61 -1.58
CA ASN A 173 13.98 1.31 -0.24
C ASN A 173 14.51 2.35 0.75
N PRO A 174 13.66 2.95 1.60
CA PRO A 174 14.15 3.58 2.80
C PRO A 174 14.74 2.43 3.61
N THR A 175 16.06 2.23 3.56
CA THR A 175 16.71 1.13 4.28
C THR A 175 16.34 1.28 5.76
N THR A 176 15.41 0.40 6.20
CA THR A 176 14.79 0.32 7.55
C THR A 176 14.02 1.56 8.06
N TYR A 177 13.35 2.32 7.18
CA TYR A 177 12.63 3.60 7.45
C TYR A 177 13.46 4.73 8.16
N PRO A 178 14.24 5.51 7.40
CA PRO A 178 14.96 6.71 7.84
C PRO A 178 14.28 8.05 7.44
N PRO A 179 14.71 9.20 8.02
CA PRO A 179 13.98 10.49 8.00
C PRO A 179 13.76 11.13 6.63
N VAL A 180 12.71 11.95 6.57
CA VAL A 180 12.26 12.78 5.44
C VAL A 180 13.33 13.82 5.04
N SER A 181 13.80 13.78 3.79
CA SER A 181 14.44 14.95 3.17
C SER A 181 13.36 15.92 2.68
N SER A 182 13.48 17.20 3.03
CA SER A 182 12.63 18.30 2.56
C SER A 182 12.57 18.34 1.02
N GLY A 183 11.37 18.18 0.43
CA GLY A 183 11.17 18.39 -1.01
C GLY A 183 10.19 17.44 -1.72
N VAL A 184 9.64 16.42 -1.05
CA VAL A 184 8.65 15.53 -1.69
C VAL A 184 7.31 16.27 -1.81
N THR A 185 6.83 16.44 -3.04
CA THR A 185 5.46 16.92 -3.26
C THR A 185 4.49 15.81 -2.90
N ILE A 186 3.93 15.89 -1.70
CA ILE A 186 2.97 14.92 -1.19
C ILE A 186 1.61 15.18 -1.84
N ARG A 187 1.18 14.28 -2.73
CA ARG A 187 -0.23 14.21 -3.14
C ARG A 187 -0.96 13.31 -2.15
N SER A 188 -1.66 13.94 -1.20
CA SER A 188 -2.48 13.25 -0.22
C SER A 188 -3.63 12.53 -0.91
N ALA A 189 -3.79 11.24 -0.63
CA ALA A 189 -4.98 10.51 -1.04
C ALA A 189 -6.19 11.01 -0.22
N LYS A 190 -7.18 11.61 -0.87
CA LYS A 190 -8.53 11.76 -0.32
C LYS A 190 -9.46 10.85 -1.09
N LYS A 191 -9.28 9.53 -0.97
CA LYS A 191 -10.25 8.57 -1.49
C LYS A 191 -11.14 8.13 -0.32
N THR A 192 -12.38 8.58 -0.38
CA THR A 192 -13.43 8.38 0.63
C THR A 192 -14.28 7.14 0.37
N SER A 193 -13.94 6.33 -0.64
CA SER A 193 -14.71 5.15 -1.03
C SER A 193 -13.85 3.89 -0.94
N PRO A 194 -14.39 2.80 -0.38
CA PRO A 194 -13.67 1.53 -0.29
C PRO A 194 -13.38 0.97 -1.68
N GLN A 195 -12.14 0.52 -1.91
CA GLN A 195 -11.71 -0.07 -3.17
C GLN A 195 -11.99 -1.58 -3.26
N TRP A 196 -12.17 -2.20 -2.09
CA TRP A 196 -12.44 -3.62 -1.89
C TRP A 196 -13.09 -3.76 -0.51
N THR A 197 -13.93 -4.78 -0.30
CA THR A 197 -14.58 -5.01 0.99
C THR A 197 -14.25 -6.42 1.48
N PRO A 198 -13.73 -6.59 2.72
CA PRO A 198 -13.49 -7.91 3.26
C PRO A 198 -14.81 -8.64 3.47
N THR A 199 -14.79 -9.96 3.30
CA THR A 199 -15.91 -10.78 3.79
C THR A 199 -15.87 -10.83 5.31
N LYS A 200 -17.03 -11.09 5.93
CA LYS A 200 -17.14 -11.24 7.38
C LYS A 200 -16.13 -12.27 7.89
N ALA A 201 -15.35 -11.89 8.89
CA ALA A 201 -14.41 -12.80 9.55
C ALA A 201 -15.15 -13.76 10.51
N PRO A 202 -14.60 -14.96 10.79
CA PRO A 202 -15.30 -16.02 11.53
C PRO A 202 -15.86 -15.58 12.90
N HIS A 203 -15.08 -14.81 13.66
CA HIS A 203 -15.43 -14.36 15.02
C HIS A 203 -15.75 -12.86 15.09
N GLN A 204 -16.05 -12.24 13.95
CA GLN A 204 -16.38 -10.82 13.91
C GLN A 204 -17.74 -10.57 14.57
N TYR A 205 -17.73 -9.84 15.68
CA TYR A 205 -18.96 -9.36 16.32
C TYR A 205 -19.75 -8.45 15.37
N THR A 206 -21.06 -8.68 15.24
CA THR A 206 -21.97 -7.82 14.49
C THR A 206 -22.98 -7.26 15.49
N PRO A 207 -22.99 -5.94 15.75
CA PRO A 207 -24.05 -5.32 16.52
C PRO A 207 -25.40 -5.64 15.88
N SER A 208 -26.37 -6.09 16.69
CA SER A 208 -27.75 -6.35 16.28
C SER A 208 -28.53 -5.07 16.07
#